data_AF-A0A4R3GCJ6-F1
#
_entry.id   AF-A0A4R3GCJ6-F1
#
_cell.length_a   1.000
_cell.length_b   1.000
_cell.length_c   1.000
_cell.angle_alpha   90.00
_cell.angle_beta   90.00
_cell.angle_gamma   90.00
#
_symmetry.space_group_name_H-M   'P 1'
#
loop_
_entity.id
_entity.type
_entity.pdbx_description
1 polymer ?
#
loop_
_entity_poly.entity_id
_entity_poly.type
_entity_poly.pdbx_seq_one_letter_code
_entity_poly.pdbx_strand_id
1 'polypeptide(L)'
;MPDIEGAITPANLVAKFAGAGIHISERTLRERARQLGAFRQMGKAMFFMPEDIDALIDALKPKPKASGETAPAVSRWTEADTDKLIERLSPKRPRDRPKK
;
A
#
# COMPACT_ATOMS: atom_id res chain seq x y z
N MET A 1 -10.08 -37.12 -7.38
CA MET A 1 -9.55 -36.49 -8.60
C MET A 1 -9.46 -35.00 -8.32
N PRO A 2 -8.32 -34.32 -8.52
CA PRO A 2 -8.29 -32.85 -8.42
C PRO A 2 -9.17 -32.28 -9.51
N ASP A 3 -10.21 -31.55 -9.11
CA ASP A 3 -11.19 -31.00 -10.02
C ASP A 3 -10.58 -29.82 -10.80
N ILE A 4 -10.67 -29.86 -12.11
CA ILE A 4 -10.08 -28.84 -12.99
C ILE A 4 -11.06 -27.70 -13.30
N GLU A 5 -12.33 -27.84 -12.92
CA GLU A 5 -13.38 -26.84 -13.19
C GLU A 5 -13.06 -25.46 -12.62
N GLY A 6 -12.28 -25.40 -11.53
CA GLY A 6 -11.86 -24.14 -10.90
C GLY A 6 -10.65 -23.46 -11.54
N ALA A 7 -9.98 -24.08 -12.51
CA ALA A 7 -8.72 -23.58 -13.06
C ALA A 7 -8.93 -22.35 -13.96
N ILE A 8 -8.24 -21.25 -13.65
CA ILE A 8 -8.32 -19.99 -14.40
C ILE A 8 -6.95 -19.59 -14.93
N THR A 9 -6.89 -19.15 -16.18
CA THR A 9 -5.65 -18.60 -16.77
C THR A 9 -5.44 -17.13 -16.36
N PRO A 10 -4.18 -16.63 -16.38
CA PRO A 10 -3.89 -15.24 -16.05
C PRO A 10 -4.70 -14.22 -16.87
N ALA A 11 -4.84 -14.43 -18.17
CA ALA A 11 -5.61 -13.53 -19.03
C ALA A 11 -7.09 -13.48 -18.63
N ASN A 12 -7.68 -14.63 -18.30
CA ASN A 12 -9.08 -14.69 -17.89
C ASN A 12 -9.28 -14.09 -16.49
N LEU A 13 -8.33 -14.26 -15.57
CA LEU A 13 -8.38 -13.63 -14.25
C LEU A 13 -8.33 -12.11 -14.35
N VAL A 14 -7.48 -11.56 -15.22
CA VAL A 14 -7.42 -10.11 -15.49
C VAL A 14 -8.75 -9.59 -16.04
N ALA A 15 -9.38 -10.31 -16.96
CA ALA A 15 -10.70 -9.92 -17.49
C ALA A 15 -11.77 -9.90 -16.39
N LYS A 16 -11.76 -10.89 -15.48
CA LYS A 16 -12.65 -10.91 -14.31
C LYS A 16 -12.37 -9.75 -13.35
N PHE A 17 -11.10 -9.43 -13.09
CA PHE A 17 -10.74 -8.28 -12.28
C PHE A 17 -11.19 -6.96 -12.91
N ALA A 18 -11.02 -6.79 -14.21
CA ALA A 18 -11.49 -5.60 -14.92
C ALA A 18 -13.02 -5.45 -14.82
N GLY A 19 -13.78 -6.54 -14.91
CA GLY A 19 -15.23 -6.54 -14.67
C GLY A 19 -15.63 -6.16 -13.24
N ALA A 20 -14.75 -6.41 -12.27
CA ALA A 20 -14.91 -5.98 -10.88
C ALA A 20 -14.36 -4.57 -10.59
N GLY A 21 -13.88 -3.83 -11.61
CA GLY A 21 -13.29 -2.49 -11.45
C GLY A 21 -11.83 -2.49 -10.98
N ILE A 22 -11.18 -3.65 -10.94
CA ILE A 22 -9.77 -3.81 -10.55
C ILE A 22 -8.91 -3.84 -11.82
N HIS A 23 -8.17 -2.75 -12.07
CA HIS A 23 -7.29 -2.65 -13.23
C HIS A 23 -5.87 -3.10 -12.90
N ILE A 24 -5.53 -4.33 -13.30
CA ILE A 24 -4.19 -4.90 -13.16
C ILE A 24 -3.72 -5.48 -14.50
N SER A 25 -2.44 -5.26 -14.85
CA SER A 25 -1.88 -5.87 -16.05
C SER A 25 -1.61 -7.37 -15.84
N GLU A 26 -1.76 -8.16 -16.89
CA GLU A 26 -1.46 -9.59 -16.86
C GLU A 26 0.01 -9.86 -16.48
N ARG A 27 0.92 -8.99 -16.93
CA ARG A 27 2.33 -9.07 -16.57
C ARG A 27 2.52 -8.93 -15.06
N THR A 28 1.92 -7.90 -14.45
CA THR A 28 1.99 -7.67 -13.01
C THR A 28 1.41 -8.84 -12.23
N LEU A 29 0.29 -9.39 -12.70
CA LEU A 29 -0.34 -10.56 -12.09
C LEU A 29 0.60 -11.78 -12.10
N ARG A 30 1.23 -12.07 -13.25
CA ARG A 30 2.19 -13.18 -13.39
C ARG A 30 3.44 -12.99 -12.52
N GLU A 31 3.98 -11.78 -12.46
CA GLU A 31 5.14 -11.46 -11.62
C GLU A 31 4.81 -11.67 -10.13
N ARG A 32 3.65 -11.18 -9.67
CA ARG A 32 3.19 -11.37 -8.28
C ARG A 32 2.94 -12.83 -7.94
N ALA A 33 2.26 -13.57 -8.81
CA ALA A 33 2.04 -15.00 -8.65
C ALA A 33 3.37 -15.76 -8.47
N ARG A 34 4.38 -15.44 -9.29
CA ARG A 34 5.73 -16.02 -9.17
C ARG A 34 6.43 -15.68 -7.86
N GLN A 35 6.29 -14.44 -7.38
CA GLN A 35 6.86 -14.02 -6.10
C GLN A 35 6.26 -14.78 -4.92
N LEU A 36 4.95 -15.06 -4.98
CA LEU A 36 4.21 -15.72 -3.91
C LEU A 36 4.25 -17.24 -4.00
N GLY A 37 4.56 -17.80 -5.18
CA GLY A 37 4.40 -19.22 -5.46
C GLY A 37 2.93 -19.66 -5.59
N ALA A 38 1.99 -18.72 -5.63
CA ALA A 38 0.56 -18.97 -5.75
C ALA A 38 0.15 -19.15 -7.22
N PHE A 39 0.64 -20.21 -7.85
CA PHE A 39 0.26 -20.61 -9.21
C PHE A 39 0.60 -22.08 -9.45
N ARG A 40 -0.05 -22.65 -10.46
CA ARG A 40 0.28 -23.96 -10.99
C ARG A 40 0.73 -23.85 -12.43
N GLN A 41 1.66 -24.72 -12.82
CA GLN A 41 2.24 -24.73 -14.17
C GLN A 41 2.07 -26.10 -14.81
N MET A 42 1.60 -26.10 -16.05
CA MET A 42 1.55 -27.29 -16.91
C MET A 42 2.30 -26.95 -18.21
N GLY A 43 3.50 -27.49 -18.36
CA GLY A 43 4.40 -27.12 -19.45
C GLY A 43 4.73 -25.62 -19.44
N LYS A 44 4.36 -24.90 -20.49
CA LYS A 44 4.53 -23.43 -20.59
C LYS A 44 3.32 -22.65 -20.07
N ALA A 45 2.18 -23.31 -19.83
CA ALA A 45 0.95 -22.67 -19.40
C ALA A 45 0.93 -22.52 -17.88
N MET A 46 0.45 -21.37 -17.41
CA MET A 46 0.21 -21.05 -16.00
C MET A 46 -1.29 -20.94 -15.78
N PHE A 47 -1.76 -21.45 -14.65
CA PHE A 47 -3.15 -21.33 -14.20
C PHE A 47 -3.21 -21.17 -12.67
N PHE A 48 -4.35 -20.69 -12.22
CA PHE A 48 -4.67 -20.45 -10.82
C PHE A 48 -5.84 -21.34 -10.43
N MET A 49 -5.69 -22.05 -9.31
CA MET A 49 -6.83 -22.64 -8.62
C MET A 49 -7.48 -21.60 -7.70
N PRO A 50 -8.72 -21.81 -7.24
CA PRO A 50 -9.39 -20.88 -6.33
C PRO A 50 -8.53 -20.55 -5.08
N GLU A 51 -7.86 -21.56 -4.51
CA GLU A 51 -6.93 -21.40 -3.39
C GLU A 51 -5.75 -20.46 -3.70
N ASP A 52 -5.21 -20.51 -4.92
CA ASP A 52 -4.12 -19.64 -5.36
C ASP A 52 -4.60 -18.19 -5.51
N ILE A 53 -5.85 -17.99 -5.96
CA ILE A 53 -6.46 -16.68 -6.11
C ILE A 53 -6.65 -16.02 -4.74
N ASP A 54 -7.14 -16.78 -3.75
CA ASP A 54 -7.30 -16.29 -2.39
C ASP A 54 -5.96 -15.86 -1.78
N ALA A 55 -4.93 -16.68 -1.92
CA ALA A 55 -3.57 -16.34 -1.48
C ALA A 55 -3.01 -15.08 -2.16
N LEU A 56 -3.30 -14.91 -3.46
CA LEU A 56 -2.89 -13.73 -4.21
C LEU A 56 -3.63 -12.47 -3.74
N ILE A 57 -4.93 -12.56 -3.47
CA ILE A 57 -5.73 -11.44 -2.94
C ILE A 57 -5.26 -11.07 -1.53
N ASP A 58 -5.00 -12.06 -0.67
CA ASP A 58 -4.49 -11.84 0.68
C ASP A 58 -3.12 -11.18 0.68
N ALA A 59 -2.25 -11.54 -0.25
CA ALA A 59 -0.95 -10.89 -0.41
C ALA A 59 -1.05 -9.45 -0.96
N LEU A 60 -2.11 -9.13 -1.71
CA LEU A 60 -2.39 -7.78 -2.19
C LEU A 60 -3.01 -6.89 -1.11
N LYS A 61 -3.58 -7.46 -0.04
CA LYS A 61 -4.04 -6.66 1.10
C LYS A 61 -2.85 -5.88 1.63
N PRO A 62 -2.95 -4.53 1.73
CA PRO A 62 -1.88 -3.75 2.30
C PRO A 62 -1.71 -4.22 3.74
N LYS A 63 -0.63 -4.96 4.02
CA LYS A 63 -0.24 -5.19 5.40
C LYS A 63 -0.03 -3.80 5.99
N PRO A 64 -0.75 -3.42 7.07
CA PRO A 64 -0.39 -2.21 7.78
C PRO A 64 1.09 -2.38 8.09
N LYS A 65 1.92 -1.47 7.56
CA LYS A 65 3.33 -1.42 7.94
C LYS A 65 3.30 -1.43 9.45
N ALA A 66 3.91 -2.44 10.08
CA ALA A 66 4.08 -2.42 11.51
C ALA A 66 4.72 -1.07 11.80
N SER A 67 3.95 -0.17 12.40
CA SER A 67 4.44 1.08 12.95
C SER A 67 5.33 0.67 14.11
N GLY A 68 6.56 0.25 13.82
CA GLY A 68 7.34 -0.55 14.76
C GLY A 68 8.82 -0.68 14.47
N GLU A 69 9.32 -0.22 13.31
CA GLU A 69 10.77 -0.03 13.10
C GLU A 69 11.02 1.39 12.59
N THR A 70 11.32 2.26 13.55
CA THR A 70 12.13 3.47 13.43
C THR A 70 11.75 4.45 12.31
N ALA A 71 10.54 5.00 12.39
CA ALA A 71 10.40 6.41 11.99
C ALA A 71 11.19 7.25 13.01
N PRO A 72 12.10 8.16 12.60
CA PRO A 72 12.64 9.13 13.55
C PRO A 72 11.44 9.84 14.16
N ALA A 73 11.44 9.94 15.49
CA ALA A 73 10.34 10.49 16.27
C ALA A 73 9.77 11.70 15.54
N VAL A 74 8.54 11.56 15.01
CA VAL A 74 7.72 12.71 14.64
C VAL A 74 7.80 13.60 15.87
N SER A 75 8.46 14.75 15.75
CA SER A 75 8.74 15.64 16.88
C SER A 75 7.42 15.82 17.61
N ARG A 76 7.32 15.23 18.80
CA ARG A 76 6.08 15.24 19.56
C ARG A 76 5.83 16.69 19.91
N TRP A 77 4.94 17.32 19.16
CA TRP A 77 4.62 18.74 19.32
C TRP A 77 4.21 18.97 20.77
N THR A 78 5.00 19.75 21.49
CA THR A 78 4.79 20.03 22.90
C THR A 78 4.12 21.40 23.08
N GLU A 79 3.64 21.65 24.29
CA GLU A 79 3.16 22.99 24.67
C GLU A 79 4.26 24.06 24.47
N ALA A 80 5.53 23.70 24.70
CA ALA A 80 6.66 24.59 24.46
C ALA A 80 6.87 24.94 22.96
N ASP A 81 6.49 24.05 22.04
CA ASP A 81 6.50 24.33 20.60
C ASP A 81 5.35 25.27 20.21
N THR A 82 4.22 25.15 20.91
CA THR A 82 3.07 26.05 20.79
C THR A 82 3.46 27.47 21.24
N ASP A 83 4.14 27.62 22.38
CA ASP A 83 4.57 28.92 22.89
C ASP A 83 5.55 29.63 21.95
N LYS A 84 6.53 28.90 21.41
CA LYS A 84 7.48 29.45 20.42
C LYS A 84 6.80 29.90 19.14
N LEU A 85 5.75 29.19 18.72
CA LEU A 85 4.96 29.57 17.55
C LEU A 85 4.17 30.86 17.82
N ILE A 86 3.58 30.99 19.02
CA ILE A 86 2.85 32.18 19.45
C ILE A 86 3.79 33.40 19.53
N GLU A 87 5.00 33.24 20.07
CA GLU A 87 5.99 34.32 20.10
C GLU A 87 6.40 34.78 18.70
N ARG A 88 6.57 33.84 17.76
CA ARG A 88 6.97 34.15 16.38
C ARG A 88 5.86 34.83 15.59
N LEU A 89 4.60 34.46 15.84
CA LEU A 89 3.43 35.03 15.16
C LEU A 89 2.97 36.34 15.79
N SER A 90 3.37 36.63 17.03
CA SER A 90 3.07 37.89 17.68
C SER A 90 3.81 39.03 16.96
N PRO A 91 3.10 39.99 16.35
CA PRO A 91 3.74 41.10 15.66
C PRO A 91 4.56 41.92 16.67
N LYS A 92 5.88 41.95 16.47
CA LYS A 92 6.79 42.79 17.26
C LYS A 92 6.36 44.24 17.08
N ARG A 93 5.66 44.80 18.08
CA ARG A 93 5.18 46.19 18.04
C ARG A 93 6.38 47.10 17.71
N PRO A 94 6.28 47.97 16.69
CA PRO A 94 7.40 48.82 16.33
C PRO A 94 7.65 49.87 17.41
N ARG A 95 8.83 49.76 18.03
CA ARG A 95 9.68 50.82 18.60
C ARG A 95 8.96 51.92 19.40
N ASP A 96 8.98 51.79 20.72
CA ASP A 96 8.98 52.97 21.59
C ASP A 96 10.38 53.62 21.49
N ARG A 97 10.50 54.71 20.74
CA ARG A 97 11.69 55.58 20.81
C ARG A 97 11.57 56.43 22.06
N PRO A 98 12.59 56.53 22.93
CA PRO A 98 12.55 57.48 24.03
C PRO A 98 12.47 58.90 23.46
N LYS A 99 11.44 59.65 23.86
CA LYS A 99 11.33 61.09 23.57
C LYS A 99 12.45 61.83 24.30
N LYS A 100 13.22 62.59 23.52
CA LYS A 100 14.26 63.52 23.99
C LYS A 100 13.63 64.77 24.59
#